data_AF-A0A8C5RJ32-F1
#
_entry.id   AF-A0A8C5RJ32-F1
#
_cell.length_a   1.000
_cell.length_b   1.000
_cell.length_c   1.000
_cell.angle_alpha   90.00
_cell.angle_beta   90.00
_cell.angle_gamma   90.00
#
_symmetry.space_group_name_H-M   'P 1'
#
loop_
_entity.id
_entity.type
_entity.pdbx_description
1 polymer ?
#
loop_
_entity_poly.entity_id
_entity_poly.type
_entity_poly.pdbx_seq_one_letter_code
_entity_poly.pdbx_strand_id
1 'polypeptide(L)'
;GLEDLPSYEAAELEMPLVQDAKLTQLMRIRVKTLEQKKEKPQDGEKLLRPNEFVFRLDFSRQHGLRFLSWKVTLDQPGKATVIGTSQHWTPDLTNLMRRQLLDPVGMFWKKPDTPHVVDCNEADALEFGERLVELAKIRKVMYFLVAFTNGLEPTHLKCSVVFKI
;
A
#
# COMPACT_ATOMS: atom_id res chain seq x y z
N GLY A 1 -41.43 -28.81 3.36
CA GLY A 1 -41.16 -27.62 4.16
C GLY A 1 -39.90 -27.84 4.94
N LEU A 2 -38.81 -27.26 4.46
CA LEU A 2 -37.57 -26.98 5.17
C LEU A 2 -37.04 -25.75 4.43
N GLU A 3 -36.92 -24.66 5.18
CA GLU A 3 -36.71 -23.31 4.68
C GLU A 3 -35.31 -23.19 4.07
N ASP A 4 -35.24 -22.82 2.79
CA ASP A 4 -34.06 -22.21 2.20
C ASP A 4 -33.86 -20.85 2.87
N LEU A 5 -33.09 -20.83 3.96
CA LEU A 5 -32.58 -19.57 4.51
C LEU A 5 -31.71 -18.92 3.44
N PRO A 6 -31.95 -17.65 3.05
CA PRO A 6 -31.05 -16.97 2.14
C PRO A 6 -29.70 -16.88 2.84
N SER A 7 -28.68 -17.53 2.26
CA SER A 7 -27.29 -17.22 2.56
C SER A 7 -27.15 -15.72 2.36
N TYR A 8 -27.02 -14.97 3.46
CA TYR A 8 -26.62 -13.57 3.40
C TYR A 8 -25.25 -13.55 2.72
N GLU A 9 -25.22 -13.32 1.41
CA GLU A 9 -24.00 -13.00 0.69
C GLU A 9 -23.46 -11.75 1.36
N ALA A 10 -22.46 -11.94 2.21
CA ALA A 10 -21.86 -10.84 2.93
C ALA A 10 -21.31 -9.86 1.90
N ALA A 11 -21.68 -8.59 2.04
CA ALA A 11 -21.29 -7.57 1.09
C ALA A 11 -19.76 -7.42 1.03
N GLU A 12 -19.26 -7.12 -0.16
CA GLU A 12 -17.84 -6.79 -0.38
C GLU A 12 -17.65 -5.28 -0.41
N LEU A 13 -16.51 -4.83 0.13
CA LEU A 13 -16.10 -3.43 0.17
C LEU A 13 -14.69 -3.31 -0.39
N GLU A 14 -14.59 -2.75 -1.59
CA GLU A 14 -13.33 -2.44 -2.26
C GLU A 14 -12.85 -1.04 -1.85
N MET A 15 -11.60 -0.94 -1.38
CA MET A 15 -10.98 0.33 -1.00
C MET A 15 -9.68 0.53 -1.82
N PRO A 16 -9.60 1.57 -2.67
CA PRO A 16 -8.44 1.78 -3.54
C PRO A 16 -7.27 2.42 -2.79
N LEU A 17 -6.06 2.00 -3.15
CA LEU A 17 -4.84 2.73 -2.82
C LEU A 17 -4.69 3.88 -3.83
N VAL A 18 -4.73 5.11 -3.34
CA VAL A 18 -4.62 6.32 -4.16
C VAL A 18 -3.26 6.96 -3.95
N GLN A 19 -2.58 7.34 -5.04
CA GLN A 19 -1.30 8.03 -4.94
C GLN A 19 -1.46 9.39 -4.23
N ASP A 20 -0.64 9.63 -3.21
CA ASP A 20 -0.51 10.94 -2.58
C ASP A 20 0.66 11.69 -3.22
N ALA A 21 0.37 12.38 -4.33
CA ALA A 21 1.37 13.12 -5.08
C ALA A 21 1.97 14.28 -4.27
N LYS A 22 1.18 14.91 -3.39
CA LYS A 22 1.64 16.01 -2.54
C LYS A 22 2.65 15.52 -1.51
N LEU A 23 2.33 14.46 -0.77
CA LEU A 23 3.23 13.89 0.22
C LEU A 23 4.48 13.28 -0.44
N THR A 24 4.32 12.63 -1.60
CA THR A 24 5.47 12.18 -2.41
C THR A 24 6.42 13.35 -2.70
N GLN A 25 5.87 14.48 -3.17
CA GLN A 25 6.68 15.65 -3.49
C GLN A 25 7.35 16.26 -2.25
N LEU A 26 6.66 16.33 -1.12
CA LEU A 26 7.23 16.81 0.15
C LEU A 26 8.43 15.95 0.58
N MET A 27 8.30 14.62 0.51
CA MET A 27 9.40 13.71 0.82
C MET A 27 10.57 13.83 -0.18
N ARG A 28 10.30 14.11 -1.46
CA ARG A 28 11.33 14.41 -2.47
C ARG A 28 12.07 15.72 -2.19
N ILE A 29 11.34 16.76 -1.79
CA ILE A 29 11.92 18.05 -1.41
C ILE A 29 12.86 17.86 -0.22
N ARG A 30 12.47 17.06 0.79
CA ARG A 30 13.32 16.74 1.94
C ARG A 30 14.70 16.19 1.52
N VAL A 31 14.72 15.26 0.57
CA VAL A 31 15.97 14.71 0.01
C VAL A 31 16.82 15.81 -0.64
N LYS A 32 16.22 16.60 -1.54
CA LYS A 32 16.91 17.69 -2.24
C LYS A 32 17.45 18.74 -1.27
N THR A 33 16.71 19.08 -0.23
CA THR A 33 17.14 20.06 0.78
C THR A 33 18.35 19.56 1.56
N LEU A 34 18.38 18.28 1.96
CA LEU A 34 19.54 17.69 2.62
C LEU A 34 20.78 17.75 1.73
N GLU A 35 20.64 17.39 0.45
CA GLU A 35 21.73 17.45 -0.54
C GLU A 35 22.25 18.87 -0.74
N GLN A 36 21.35 19.83 -0.96
CA GLN A 36 21.70 21.24 -1.15
C GLN A 36 22.43 21.84 0.06
N LYS A 37 21.99 21.48 1.27
CA LYS A 37 22.59 21.95 2.52
C LYS A 37 23.80 21.13 2.97
N LYS A 38 24.14 20.04 2.28
CA LYS A 38 25.15 19.05 2.69
C LYS A 38 24.90 18.52 4.11
N GLU A 39 23.64 18.40 4.50
CA GLU A 39 23.20 17.88 5.79
C GLU A 39 22.98 16.36 5.72
N LYS A 40 23.19 15.68 6.85
CA LYS A 40 22.81 14.28 6.97
C LYS A 40 21.34 14.15 7.36
N PRO A 41 20.62 13.11 6.90
CA PRO A 41 19.30 12.79 7.42
C PRO A 41 19.36 12.51 8.93
N GLN A 42 18.21 12.59 9.59
CA GLN A 42 18.09 12.14 10.98
C GLN A 42 18.44 10.65 11.06
N ASP A 43 19.00 10.22 12.19
CA ASP A 43 19.36 8.81 12.35
C ASP A 43 18.11 7.92 12.24
N GLY A 44 18.17 6.91 11.36
CA GLY A 44 17.04 6.05 11.05
C GLY A 44 15.97 6.62 10.11
N GLU A 45 16.10 7.87 9.63
CA GLU A 45 15.14 8.49 8.69
C GLU A 45 15.06 7.67 7.39
N LYS A 46 13.83 7.50 6.87
CA LYS A 46 13.53 6.90 5.58
C LYS A 46 13.40 7.99 4.53
N LEU A 47 14.47 8.20 3.78
CA LEU A 47 14.44 9.02 2.57
C LEU A 47 13.75 8.27 1.42
N LEU A 48 12.88 8.97 0.70
CA LEU A 48 12.16 8.39 -0.43
C LEU A 48 13.10 8.22 -1.62
N ARG A 49 13.20 7.00 -2.16
CA ARG A 49 14.01 6.67 -3.34
C ARG A 49 13.29 7.04 -4.64
N PRO A 50 13.97 7.37 -5.75
CA PRO A 50 13.35 7.87 -6.98
C PRO A 50 12.19 7.02 -7.52
N ASN A 51 12.26 5.71 -7.31
CA ASN A 51 11.27 4.74 -7.76
C ASN A 51 10.18 4.39 -6.71
N GLU A 52 10.18 5.06 -5.55
CA GLU A 52 9.17 4.90 -4.50
C GLU A 52 8.22 6.08 -4.50
N PHE A 53 6.93 5.82 -4.37
CA PHE A 53 5.88 6.83 -4.32
C PHE A 53 4.98 6.59 -3.12
N VAL A 54 4.40 7.66 -2.58
CA VAL A 54 3.50 7.56 -1.44
C VAL A 54 2.08 7.29 -1.94
N PHE A 55 1.45 6.29 -1.36
CA PHE A 55 0.04 5.97 -1.56
C PHE A 55 -0.69 6.06 -0.22
N ARG A 56 -2.00 6.25 -0.28
CA ARG A 56 -2.87 6.26 0.89
C ARG A 56 -4.08 5.35 0.66
N LEU A 57 -4.57 4.77 1.75
CA LEU A 57 -5.83 4.05 1.82
C LEU A 57 -6.71 4.76 2.85
N ASP A 58 -7.91 5.15 2.43
CA ASP A 58 -8.91 5.73 3.32
C ASP A 58 -9.91 4.62 3.71
N PHE A 59 -9.87 4.17 4.95
CA PHE A 59 -10.80 3.19 5.50
C PHE A 59 -12.19 3.80 5.65
N SER A 60 -13.06 3.56 4.66
CA SER A 60 -14.47 3.97 4.71
C SER A 60 -15.27 3.27 5.81
N ARG A 61 -14.78 2.11 6.27
CA ARG A 61 -15.24 1.38 7.46
C ARG A 61 -14.02 0.87 8.22
N GLN A 62 -14.05 0.91 9.56
CA GLN A 62 -12.90 0.53 10.41
C GLN A 62 -13.14 -0.75 11.24
N HIS A 63 -14.38 -1.23 11.31
CA HIS A 63 -14.79 -2.37 12.14
C HIS A 63 -15.62 -3.37 11.35
N GLY A 64 -15.58 -4.64 11.76
CA GLY A 64 -16.28 -5.73 11.06
C GLY A 64 -15.76 -5.94 9.63
N LEU A 65 -14.48 -5.63 9.39
CA LEU A 65 -13.82 -5.96 8.14
C LEU A 65 -13.20 -7.35 8.27
N ARG A 66 -13.27 -8.15 7.20
CA ARG A 66 -12.44 -9.34 7.02
C ARG A 66 -11.74 -9.23 5.68
N PHE A 67 -10.41 -9.30 5.67
CA PHE A 67 -9.65 -9.28 4.42
C PHE A 67 -10.08 -10.43 3.51
N LEU A 68 -10.28 -10.14 2.22
CA LEU A 68 -10.57 -11.14 1.19
C LEU A 68 -9.40 -11.29 0.25
N SER A 69 -9.01 -10.20 -0.40
CA SER A 69 -7.96 -10.23 -1.42
C SER A 69 -7.39 -8.85 -1.72
N TRP A 70 -6.21 -8.85 -2.33
CA TRP A 70 -5.71 -7.72 -3.09
C TRP A 70 -6.25 -7.80 -4.51
N LYS A 71 -6.75 -6.68 -5.03
CA LYS A 71 -7.13 -6.54 -6.43
C LYS A 71 -6.11 -5.62 -7.09
N VAL A 72 -5.17 -6.25 -7.80
CA VAL A 72 -4.04 -5.57 -8.42
C VAL A 72 -4.05 -5.78 -9.93
N THR A 73 -3.88 -4.69 -10.67
CA THR A 73 -3.68 -4.71 -12.12
C THR A 73 -2.43 -3.93 -12.45
N LEU A 74 -1.62 -4.52 -13.32
CA LEU A 74 -0.43 -3.91 -13.91
C LEU A 74 -0.65 -3.83 -15.42
N ASP A 75 -0.66 -2.62 -15.98
CA ASP A 75 -0.94 -2.40 -17.40
C ASP A 75 0.20 -2.89 -18.30
N GLN A 76 1.43 -2.95 -17.77
CA GLN A 76 2.61 -3.45 -18.46
C GLN A 76 3.46 -4.37 -17.58
N PRO A 77 4.36 -5.20 -18.15
CA PRO A 77 5.29 -6.00 -17.38
C PRO A 77 6.12 -5.15 -16.41
N GLY A 78 6.40 -5.71 -15.24
CA GLY A 78 7.14 -5.01 -14.20
C GLY A 78 6.77 -5.51 -12.81
N LYS A 79 7.21 -4.78 -11.78
CA LYS A 79 6.96 -5.15 -10.39
C LYS A 79 6.65 -3.93 -9.53
N ALA A 80 5.65 -4.07 -8.68
CA ALA A 80 5.28 -3.13 -7.65
C ALA A 80 5.39 -3.81 -6.27
N THR A 81 6.11 -3.18 -5.34
CA THR A 81 6.19 -3.60 -3.94
C THR A 81 5.47 -2.58 -3.08
N VAL A 82 4.37 -2.99 -2.46
CA VAL A 82 3.53 -2.20 -1.55
C VAL A 82 4.00 -2.42 -0.11
N ILE A 83 4.43 -1.35 0.55
CA ILE A 83 5.01 -1.37 1.89
C ILE A 83 4.12 -0.53 2.80
N GLY A 84 3.50 -1.16 3.80
CA GLY A 84 2.70 -0.44 4.79
C GLY A 84 3.57 0.43 5.68
N THR A 85 3.01 1.52 6.21
CA THR A 85 3.63 2.31 7.26
C THR A 85 2.86 2.19 8.57
N SER A 86 3.54 2.37 9.70
CA SER A 86 2.92 2.38 11.02
C SER A 86 1.82 3.43 11.10
N GLN A 87 0.65 3.06 11.62
CA GLN A 87 -0.47 3.97 11.84
C GLN A 87 -0.18 5.10 12.85
N HIS A 88 0.94 5.02 13.57
CA HIS A 88 1.39 6.10 14.45
C HIS A 88 2.23 7.16 13.73
N TRP A 89 2.71 6.89 12.51
CA TRP A 89 3.35 7.92 11.70
C TRP A 89 2.32 8.96 11.26
N THR A 90 2.65 10.23 11.48
CA THR A 90 1.81 11.36 11.06
C THR A 90 2.67 12.24 10.15
N PRO A 91 2.46 12.19 8.81
CA PRO A 91 3.36 12.84 7.85
C PRO A 91 3.53 14.35 8.06
N ASP A 92 2.53 15.04 8.61
CA ASP A 92 2.58 16.47 8.90
C ASP A 92 3.46 16.82 10.12
N LEU A 93 3.76 15.84 10.97
CA LEU A 93 4.45 16.06 12.25
C LEU A 93 5.90 15.57 12.25
N THR A 94 6.20 14.46 11.57
CA THR A 94 7.54 13.85 11.61
C THR A 94 7.94 13.27 10.26
N ASN A 95 9.25 13.27 9.99
CA ASN A 95 9.81 12.47 8.90
C ASN A 95 9.51 10.98 9.14
N LEU A 96 9.38 10.21 8.05
CA LEU A 96 9.20 8.76 8.13
C LEU A 96 10.50 8.10 8.61
N MET A 97 10.39 7.13 9.51
CA MET A 97 11.53 6.35 10.01
C MET A 97 11.52 4.94 9.43
N ARG A 98 12.71 4.34 9.20
CA ARG A 98 12.81 2.96 8.67
C ARG A 98 12.07 1.93 9.53
N ARG A 99 12.11 2.08 10.85
CA ARG A 99 11.38 1.23 11.81
C ARG A 99 9.86 1.32 11.73
N GLN A 100 9.32 2.33 11.02
CA GLN A 100 7.89 2.49 10.81
C GLN A 100 7.42 1.80 9.52
N LEU A 101 8.32 1.23 8.72
CA LEU A 101 7.94 0.38 7.59
C LEU A 101 7.51 -0.99 8.14
N LEU A 102 6.36 -1.46 7.66
CA LEU A 102 5.79 -2.72 8.08
C LEU A 102 6.27 -3.85 7.17
N ASP A 103 6.39 -5.03 7.78
CA ASP A 103 6.63 -6.31 7.14
C ASP A 103 5.50 -7.26 7.58
N PRO A 104 4.99 -8.18 6.75
CA PRO A 104 5.41 -8.43 5.36
C PRO A 104 4.94 -7.34 4.38
N VAL A 105 5.49 -7.39 3.16
CA VAL A 105 5.19 -6.46 2.07
C VAL A 105 4.37 -7.14 0.98
N GLY A 106 3.48 -6.39 0.32
CA GLY A 106 2.74 -6.89 -0.84
C GLY A 106 3.59 -6.79 -2.10
N MET A 107 4.07 -7.92 -2.64
CA MET A 107 4.83 -7.96 -3.89
C MET A 107 3.97 -8.46 -5.04
N PHE A 108 3.82 -7.64 -6.07
CA PHE A 108 3.03 -7.93 -7.27
C PHE A 108 3.88 -7.73 -8.51
N TRP A 109 3.86 -8.69 -9.43
CA TRP A 109 4.62 -8.59 -10.68
C TRP A 109 3.89 -9.19 -11.85
N LYS A 110 4.26 -8.71 -13.03
CA LYS A 110 3.75 -9.17 -14.32
C LYS A 110 4.93 -9.47 -15.21
N LYS A 111 5.01 -10.69 -15.71
CA LYS A 111 6.15 -11.13 -16.53
C LYS A 111 5.90 -10.80 -18.02
N PRO A 112 6.95 -10.56 -18.83
CA PRO A 112 6.79 -10.26 -20.25
C PRO A 112 6.17 -11.39 -21.07
N ASP A 113 6.41 -12.64 -20.68
CA ASP A 113 5.92 -13.86 -21.31
C ASP A 113 4.46 -14.18 -20.96
N THR A 114 3.95 -13.68 -19.83
CA THR A 114 2.56 -13.84 -19.39
C THR A 114 1.89 -12.49 -19.11
N PRO A 115 1.72 -11.61 -20.12
CA PRO A 115 1.29 -10.23 -19.96
C PRO A 115 -0.20 -10.06 -19.62
N HIS A 116 -0.89 -11.11 -19.19
CA HIS A 116 -2.28 -11.03 -18.72
C HIS A 116 -2.44 -11.47 -17.27
N VAL A 117 -1.38 -11.98 -16.63
CA VAL A 117 -1.42 -12.50 -15.26
C VAL A 117 -0.55 -11.61 -14.36
N VAL A 118 -1.13 -11.17 -13.25
CA VAL A 118 -0.38 -10.56 -12.16
C VAL A 118 -0.13 -11.65 -11.12
N ASP A 119 1.13 -11.99 -10.94
CA ASP A 119 1.60 -12.90 -9.89
C ASP A 119 1.86 -12.11 -8.59
N CYS A 120 1.81 -12.79 -7.45
CA CYS A 120 2.18 -12.22 -6.16
C CYS A 120 2.84 -13.24 -5.23
N ASN A 121 3.51 -12.77 -4.17
CA ASN A 121 3.86 -13.64 -3.05
C ASN A 121 2.61 -13.85 -2.20
N GLU A 122 1.91 -14.97 -2.40
CA GLU A 122 0.58 -15.21 -1.82
C GLU A 122 0.59 -15.19 -0.29
N ALA A 123 1.60 -15.79 0.35
CA ALA A 123 1.69 -15.85 1.81
C ALA A 123 1.86 -14.45 2.42
N ASP A 124 2.86 -13.69 1.94
CA ASP A 124 3.13 -12.33 2.41
C ASP A 124 1.95 -11.39 2.12
N ALA A 125 1.33 -11.51 0.93
CA ALA A 125 0.19 -10.69 0.54
C ALA A 125 -1.04 -10.96 1.41
N LEU A 126 -1.29 -12.22 1.77
CA LEU A 126 -2.37 -12.63 2.66
C LEU A 126 -2.14 -12.09 4.08
N GLU A 127 -0.97 -12.36 4.68
CA GLU A 127 -0.66 -11.88 6.03
C GLU A 127 -0.71 -10.35 6.09
N PHE A 128 -0.15 -9.67 5.09
CA PHE A 128 -0.18 -8.22 5.04
C PHE A 128 -1.62 -7.69 4.98
N GLY A 129 -2.47 -8.32 4.15
CA GLY A 129 -3.89 -7.99 4.03
C GLY A 129 -4.67 -8.17 5.32
N GLU A 130 -4.45 -9.28 6.03
CA GLU A 130 -5.06 -9.55 7.33
C GLU A 130 -4.66 -8.49 8.37
N ARG A 131 -3.40 -8.04 8.36
CA ARG A 131 -2.95 -6.97 9.25
C ARG A 131 -3.62 -5.63 8.97
N LEU A 132 -4.05 -5.34 7.74
CA LEU A 132 -4.79 -4.11 7.45
C LEU A 132 -6.10 -4.03 8.23
N VAL A 133 -6.74 -5.16 8.56
CA VAL A 133 -7.97 -5.20 9.36
C VAL A 133 -7.73 -4.65 10.76
N GLU A 134 -6.62 -5.03 11.39
CA GLU A 134 -6.26 -4.51 12.72
C GLU A 134 -5.80 -3.05 12.65
N LEU A 135 -5.05 -2.69 11.60
CA LEU A 135 -4.58 -1.32 11.41
C LEU A 135 -5.72 -0.33 11.10
N ALA A 136 -6.79 -0.79 10.45
CA ALA A 136 -7.99 0.00 10.18
C ALA A 136 -8.65 0.50 11.48
N LYS A 137 -8.57 -0.27 12.58
CA LYS A 137 -9.14 0.11 13.89
C LYS A 137 -8.39 1.28 14.54
N ILE A 138 -7.13 1.50 14.16
CA ILE A 138 -6.28 2.53 14.77
C ILE A 138 -6.60 3.92 14.20
N ARG A 139 -6.64 4.07 12.87
CA ARG A 139 -6.90 5.34 12.16
C ARG A 139 -7.59 5.12 10.83
N LYS A 140 -8.36 6.11 10.40
CA LYS A 140 -9.10 6.11 9.12
C LYS A 140 -8.20 6.17 7.88
N VAL A 141 -7.00 6.69 7.98
CA VAL A 141 -6.08 6.84 6.85
C VAL A 141 -4.81 6.09 7.17
N MET A 142 -4.35 5.27 6.24
CA MET A 142 -3.05 4.60 6.30
C MET A 142 -2.23 4.95 5.07
N TYR A 143 -0.93 5.18 5.28
CA TYR A 143 0.01 5.48 4.21
C TYR A 143 0.86 4.27 3.84
N PHE A 144 1.28 4.22 2.58
CA PHE A 144 2.09 3.17 2.01
C PHE A 144 3.22 3.80 1.20
N LEU A 145 4.37 3.13 1.15
CA LEU A 145 5.34 3.35 0.09
C LEU A 145 5.13 2.26 -0.97
N VAL A 146 5.02 2.66 -2.24
CA VAL A 146 5.01 1.72 -3.35
C VAL A 146 6.27 1.91 -4.16
N ALA A 147 7.11 0.86 -4.20
CA ALA A 147 8.33 0.84 -4.98
C ALA A 147 8.07 0.17 -6.33
N PHE A 148 8.39 0.87 -7.42
CA PHE A 148 8.24 0.36 -8.77
C PHE A 148 9.61 -0.04 -9.35
N THR A 149 9.65 -1.15 -10.07
CA THR A 149 10.87 -1.61 -10.76
C THR A 149 10.54 -2.15 -12.14
N ASN A 150 11.57 -2.27 -13.00
CA ASN A 150 11.47 -2.79 -14.37
C ASN A 150 10.60 -1.90 -15.29
N GLY A 151 10.78 -0.58 -15.21
CA GLY A 151 10.09 0.39 -16.06
C GLY A 151 8.63 0.68 -15.67
N LEU A 152 8.14 0.07 -14.58
CA LEU A 152 6.82 0.38 -14.05
C LEU A 152 6.81 1.78 -13.39
N GLU A 153 5.67 2.45 -13.48
CA GLU A 153 5.43 3.80 -12.96
C GLU A 153 4.05 3.80 -12.30
N PRO A 154 3.73 4.77 -11.42
CA PRO A 154 2.46 4.81 -10.71
C PRO A 154 1.22 4.70 -11.60
N THR A 155 1.25 5.29 -12.80
CA THR A 155 0.15 5.27 -13.76
C THR A 155 -0.21 3.88 -14.28
N HIS A 156 0.72 2.92 -14.16
CA HIS A 156 0.52 1.54 -14.61
C HIS A 156 -0.06 0.63 -13.52
N LEU A 157 -0.25 1.12 -12.30
CA LEU A 157 -0.77 0.36 -11.17
C LEU A 157 -2.21 0.79 -10.85
N LYS A 158 -3.11 -0.18 -10.83
CA LYS A 158 -4.39 -0.09 -10.10
C LYS A 158 -4.34 -1.09 -8.96
N CYS A 159 -4.47 -0.61 -7.73
CA CYS A 159 -4.37 -1.43 -6.54
C CYS A 159 -5.50 -1.07 -5.57
N SER A 160 -6.23 -2.08 -5.14
CA SER A 160 -7.26 -1.96 -4.11
C SER A 160 -7.22 -3.18 -3.19
N VAL A 161 -7.80 -2.99 -1.99
CA VAL A 161 -7.99 -4.04 -1.01
C VAL A 161 -9.47 -4.34 -0.93
N VAL A 162 -9.84 -5.62 -1.00
CA VAL A 162 -11.23 -6.06 -0.91
C VAL A 162 -11.47 -6.68 0.47
N PHE A 163 -12.51 -6.20 1.15
CA PHE A 163 -12.95 -6.72 2.44
C PHE A 163 -14.36 -7.28 2.35
N LYS A 164 -14.66 -8.32 3.13
CA LYS A 164 -16.03 -8.72 3.49
C LYS A 164 -16.48 -7.90 4.69
N ILE A 165 -17.74 -7.46 4.70
CA ILE A 165 -18.30 -6.54 5.72
C ILE A 165 -19.60 -7.01 6.36
#